data_AF-A0A7C6WB35-F1
#
_entry.id   AF-A0A7C6WB35-F1
#
_cell.length_a   1.000
_cell.length_b   1.000
_cell.length_c   1.000
_cell.angle_alpha   90.00
_cell.angle_beta   90.00
_cell.angle_gamma   90.00
#
_symmetry.space_group_name_H-M   'P 1'
#
loop_
_entity.id
_entity.type
_entity.pdbx_description
1 polymer ?
#
loop_
_entity_poly.entity_id
_entity_poly.type
_entity_poly.pdbx_seq_one_letter_code
_entity_poly.pdbx_strand_id
1 'polypeptide(L)'
;MKVVFERPQALSDVTTHYCPGCTHGIIHRLVAEVIDELGILERTIGVASVGCSVLAYNYLECDWQQAAHGRAPAVATGIKRSLPDRVVFTYQGDGDLASIGTAEIVHAANRGERLTVIYVNNAIYGMTGGQMAPTTLAGQVTATTPLGRDISKAGHPPRM
;
A
#
# COMPACT_ATOMS: atom_id res chain seq x y z
N MET A 1 37.08 -0.98 -1.11
CA MET A 1 36.16 0.18 -1.03
C MET A 1 34.88 -0.33 -0.38
N LYS A 2 34.38 0.30 0.69
CA LYS A 2 33.12 -0.13 1.33
C LYS A 2 31.97 0.22 0.38
N VAL A 3 31.12 -0.74 0.03
CA VAL A 3 29.92 -0.47 -0.75
C VAL A 3 29.02 0.46 0.07
N VAL A 4 28.74 1.65 -0.46
CA VAL A 4 27.90 2.67 0.19
C VAL A 4 26.45 2.55 -0.29
N PHE A 5 26.25 1.98 -1.47
CA PHE A 5 24.95 1.74 -2.06
C PHE A 5 25.03 0.50 -2.94
N GLU A 6 24.07 -0.41 -2.74
CA GLU A 6 23.81 -1.57 -3.58
C GLU A 6 22.31 -1.62 -3.84
N ARG A 7 21.91 -2.05 -5.04
CA ARG A 7 20.50 -2.28 -5.33
C ARG A 7 20.02 -3.48 -4.50
N PRO A 8 18.89 -3.38 -3.79
CA PRO A 8 18.31 -4.53 -3.11
C PRO A 8 18.04 -5.68 -4.07
N GLN A 9 18.35 -6.90 -3.67
CA GLN A 9 18.03 -8.13 -4.39
C GLN A 9 16.51 -8.33 -4.50
N ALA A 10 15.77 -7.96 -3.45
CA ALA A 10 14.30 -7.99 -3.47
C ALA A 10 13.65 -6.98 -4.43
N LEU A 11 14.41 -6.09 -5.09
CA LEU A 11 13.88 -5.05 -6.00
C LEU A 11 14.18 -5.38 -7.47
N SER A 12 13.14 -5.77 -8.21
CA SER A 12 13.21 -6.14 -9.63
C SER A 12 13.89 -5.09 -10.50
N ASP A 13 14.78 -5.50 -11.41
CA ASP A 13 15.44 -4.60 -12.36
C ASP A 13 14.59 -4.31 -13.60
N VAL A 14 13.49 -3.59 -13.37
CA VAL A 14 12.53 -3.21 -14.41
C VAL A 14 12.15 -1.74 -14.32
N THR A 15 11.70 -1.18 -15.45
CA THR A 15 11.20 0.20 -15.49
C THR A 15 9.86 0.33 -14.77
N THR A 16 9.74 1.34 -13.91
CA THR A 16 8.48 1.61 -13.20
C THR A 16 7.46 2.32 -14.08
N HIS A 17 6.19 1.95 -13.92
CA HIS A 17 5.04 2.57 -14.62
C HIS A 17 4.43 3.76 -13.86
N TYR A 18 5.05 4.19 -12.76
CA TYR A 18 4.57 5.34 -11.99
C TYR A 18 4.90 6.65 -12.71
N CYS A 19 4.09 7.68 -12.44
CA CYS A 19 4.36 9.03 -12.92
C CYS A 19 5.73 9.52 -12.44
N PRO A 20 6.47 10.31 -13.24
CA PRO A 20 7.68 10.99 -12.78
C PRO A 20 7.40 11.81 -11.51
N GLY A 21 8.22 11.64 -10.47
CA GLY A 21 8.05 12.29 -9.17
C GLY A 21 7.13 11.54 -8.19
N CYS A 22 6.47 10.46 -8.60
CA CYS A 22 5.71 9.61 -7.70
C CYS A 22 6.63 8.86 -6.72
N THR A 23 6.27 8.85 -5.43
CA THR A 23 7.11 8.32 -4.36
C THR A 23 7.01 6.80 -4.18
N HIS A 24 6.12 6.11 -4.89
CA HIS A 24 5.99 4.65 -4.82
C HIS A 24 7.33 3.92 -5.05
N GLY A 25 8.17 4.39 -5.97
CA GLY A 25 9.49 3.79 -6.22
C GLY A 25 10.45 3.86 -5.02
N ILE A 26 10.38 4.95 -4.24
CA ILE A 26 11.17 5.08 -3.00
C ILE A 26 10.64 4.10 -1.95
N ILE A 27 9.31 3.99 -1.81
CA ILE A 27 8.69 3.07 -0.86
C ILE A 27 9.07 1.63 -1.22
N HIS A 28 8.99 1.23 -2.49
CA HIS A 28 9.39 -0.11 -2.94
C HIS A 28 10.83 -0.43 -2.62
N ARG A 29 11.74 0.54 -2.85
CA ARG A 29 13.15 0.39 -2.46
C ARG A 29 13.31 0.15 -0.96
N LEU A 30 12.66 0.95 -0.12
CA LEU A 30 12.73 0.80 1.35
C LEU A 30 12.20 -0.57 1.81
N VAL A 31 11.11 -1.04 1.20
CA VAL A 31 10.55 -2.36 1.48
C VAL A 31 11.53 -3.47 1.08
N ALA A 32 12.15 -3.36 -0.09
CA ALA A 32 13.15 -4.31 -0.57
C ALA A 32 14.40 -4.33 0.32
N GLU A 33 14.92 -3.16 0.73
CA GLU A 33 16.05 -3.05 1.66
C GLU A 33 15.74 -3.80 2.97
N VAL A 34 14.55 -3.60 3.55
CA VAL A 34 14.14 -4.28 4.80
C VAL A 34 13.98 -5.80 4.59
N ILE A 35 13.46 -6.25 3.45
CA ILE A 35 13.34 -7.68 3.14
C ILE A 35 14.73 -8.33 3.07
N ASP A 36 15.69 -7.68 2.43
CA ASP A 36 17.06 -8.17 2.30
C ASP A 36 17.82 -8.15 3.63
N GLU A 37 17.72 -7.06 4.39
CA GLU A 37 18.35 -6.92 5.72
C GLU A 37 17.89 -8.02 6.69
N LEU A 38 16.62 -8.41 6.62
CA LEU A 38 16.06 -9.48 7.45
C LEU A 38 16.32 -10.87 6.88
N GLY A 39 16.79 -10.99 5.63
CA GLY A 39 17.02 -12.27 4.95
C GLY A 39 15.74 -13.09 4.78
N ILE A 40 14.62 -12.44 4.45
CA ILE A 40 13.27 -13.06 4.45
C ILE A 40 12.61 -13.17 3.07
N LEU A 41 13.31 -12.86 1.98
CA LEU A 41 12.75 -12.83 0.62
C LEU A 41 11.94 -14.10 0.29
N GLU A 42 12.56 -15.28 0.43
CA GLU A 42 11.99 -16.61 0.11
C GLU A 42 10.76 -17.01 0.93
N ARG A 43 10.42 -16.26 1.99
CA ARG A 43 9.24 -16.55 2.84
C ARG A 43 8.30 -15.35 2.95
N THR A 44 8.51 -14.32 2.15
CA THR A 44 7.69 -13.11 2.14
C THR A 44 6.58 -13.24 1.10
N ILE A 45 5.36 -12.88 1.49
CA ILE A 45 4.20 -12.83 0.62
C ILE A 45 3.58 -11.43 0.73
N GLY A 46 3.56 -10.71 -0.38
CA GLY A 46 2.88 -9.43 -0.51
C GLY A 46 1.41 -9.60 -0.90
N VAL A 47 0.54 -8.74 -0.39
CA VAL A 47 -0.84 -8.61 -0.83
C VAL A 47 -1.07 -7.21 -1.37
N ALA A 48 -1.23 -7.10 -2.68
CA ALA A 48 -1.49 -5.84 -3.36
C ALA A 48 -2.99 -5.67 -3.57
N SER A 49 -3.50 -4.44 -3.42
CA SER A 49 -4.89 -4.12 -3.75
C SER A 49 -5.00 -2.99 -4.77
N VAL A 50 -6.18 -2.87 -5.36
CA VAL A 50 -6.50 -2.00 -6.50
C VAL A 50 -6.15 -0.54 -6.22
N GLY A 51 -5.49 0.10 -7.19
CA GLY A 51 -4.96 1.47 -7.09
C GLY A 51 -3.55 1.53 -7.66
N CYS A 52 -2.90 2.70 -7.65
CA CYS A 52 -1.48 2.80 -8.02
C CYS A 52 -0.61 1.82 -7.21
N SER A 53 -1.01 1.57 -5.97
CA SER A 53 -0.43 0.56 -5.07
C SER A 53 -0.39 -0.85 -5.65
N VAL A 54 -1.33 -1.22 -6.53
CA VAL A 54 -1.43 -2.58 -7.08
C VAL A 54 -0.18 -2.98 -7.85
N LEU A 55 0.50 -2.02 -8.47
CA LEU A 55 1.66 -2.26 -9.32
C LEU A 55 2.89 -2.75 -8.55
N ALA A 56 2.88 -2.72 -7.21
CA ALA A 56 3.98 -3.16 -6.35
C ALA A 56 4.48 -4.58 -6.70
N TYR A 57 3.57 -5.48 -7.08
CA TYR A 57 3.94 -6.86 -7.43
C TYR A 57 4.79 -6.99 -8.69
N ASN A 58 4.91 -5.93 -9.50
CA ASN A 58 5.78 -5.93 -10.67
C ASN A 58 7.24 -5.56 -10.31
N TYR A 59 7.50 -5.12 -9.08
CA TYR A 59 8.75 -4.48 -8.70
C TYR A 59 9.45 -5.13 -7.50
N LEU A 60 8.78 -6.05 -6.81
CA LEU A 60 9.32 -6.74 -5.63
C LEU A 60 9.31 -8.25 -5.89
N GLU A 61 10.48 -8.87 -5.75
CA GLU A 61 10.77 -10.27 -6.12
C GLU A 61 10.21 -11.34 -5.15
N CYS A 62 9.20 -10.99 -4.35
CA CYS A 62 8.54 -11.94 -3.45
C CYS A 62 7.24 -12.51 -4.07
N ASP A 63 6.63 -13.50 -3.44
CA ASP A 63 5.31 -13.99 -3.86
C ASP A 63 4.24 -12.92 -3.66
N TRP A 64 3.23 -12.89 -4.54
CA TRP A 64 2.14 -11.92 -4.47
C TRP A 64 0.76 -12.53 -4.64
N GLN A 65 -0.20 -12.00 -3.88
CA GLN A 65 -1.62 -12.18 -4.13
C GLN A 65 -2.29 -10.83 -4.37
N GLN A 66 -2.99 -10.70 -5.50
CA GLN A 66 -3.86 -9.55 -5.72
C GLN A 66 -5.18 -9.74 -4.96
N ALA A 67 -5.58 -8.71 -4.22
CA ALA A 67 -6.88 -8.63 -3.57
C ALA A 67 -7.82 -7.70 -4.36
N ALA A 68 -9.13 -7.97 -4.26
CA ALA A 68 -10.15 -6.99 -4.65
C ALA A 68 -9.98 -5.70 -3.84
N HIS A 69 -10.50 -4.58 -4.36
CA HIS A 69 -10.34 -3.26 -3.75
C HIS A 69 -10.83 -3.25 -2.28
N GLY A 70 -9.95 -2.83 -1.38
CA GLY A 70 -10.18 -2.78 0.07
C GLY A 70 -10.04 -4.12 0.80
N ARG A 71 -9.79 -5.23 0.10
CA ARG A 71 -9.79 -6.59 0.69
C ARG A 71 -8.41 -7.11 1.05
N ALA A 72 -7.36 -6.33 0.87
CA ALA A 72 -5.99 -6.74 1.21
C ALA A 72 -5.84 -7.25 2.66
N PRO A 73 -6.40 -6.61 3.71
CA PRO A 73 -6.28 -7.11 5.08
C PRO A 73 -7.00 -8.44 5.29
N ALA A 74 -8.14 -8.65 4.63
CA ALA A 74 -8.89 -9.92 4.69
C ALA A 74 -8.12 -11.07 4.02
N VAL A 75 -7.60 -10.82 2.81
CA VAL A 75 -6.80 -11.79 2.06
C VAL A 75 -5.51 -12.12 2.82
N ALA A 76 -4.80 -11.11 3.32
CA ALA A 76 -3.60 -11.27 4.12
C ALA A 76 -3.85 -12.06 5.41
N THR A 77 -4.99 -11.82 6.07
CA THR A 77 -5.43 -12.62 7.23
C THR A 77 -5.54 -14.10 6.87
N GLY A 78 -6.20 -14.40 5.74
CA GLY A 78 -6.32 -15.78 5.25
C GLY A 78 -4.96 -16.42 4.99
N ILE A 79 -4.07 -15.72 4.27
CA ILE A 79 -2.71 -16.20 3.98
C ILE A 79 -1.94 -16.47 5.28
N LYS A 80 -1.92 -15.51 6.22
CA LYS A 80 -1.14 -15.64 7.45
C LYS A 80 -1.64 -16.74 8.37
N ARG A 81 -2.95 -17.00 8.39
CA ARG A 81 -3.54 -18.10 9.17
C ARG A 81 -3.29 -19.46 8.53
N SER A 82 -3.29 -19.54 7.20
CA SER A 82 -3.00 -20.77 6.45
C SER A 82 -1.51 -21.09 6.39
N LEU A 83 -0.64 -20.07 6.40
CA LEU A 83 0.81 -20.19 6.32
C LEU A 83 1.48 -19.42 7.48
N PRO A 84 1.45 -19.95 8.72
CA PRO A 84 1.91 -19.23 9.91
C PRO A 84 3.37 -18.79 9.88
N ASP A 85 4.21 -19.47 9.11
CA ASP A 85 5.67 -19.30 9.07
C ASP A 85 6.12 -18.22 8.08
N ARG A 86 5.20 -17.80 7.19
CA ARG A 86 5.44 -16.79 6.16
C ARG A 86 5.35 -15.38 6.73
N VAL A 87 6.17 -14.48 6.21
CA VAL A 87 6.05 -13.04 6.46
C VAL A 87 5.01 -12.51 5.48
N VAL A 88 3.96 -11.87 5.98
CA VAL A 88 2.86 -11.39 5.13
C VAL A 88 2.74 -9.89 5.33
N PHE A 89 2.72 -9.15 4.22
CA PHE A 89 2.47 -7.72 4.25
C PHE A 89 1.42 -7.30 3.22
N THR A 90 0.73 -6.20 3.47
CA THR A 90 -0.14 -5.55 2.48
C THR A 90 0.47 -4.26 1.97
N TYR A 91 0.19 -3.91 0.72
CA TYR A 91 0.57 -2.64 0.11
C TYR A 91 -0.67 -1.93 -0.44
N GLN A 92 -1.11 -0.88 0.23
CA GLN A 92 -2.44 -0.28 0.04
C GLN A 92 -2.37 1.25 -0.04
N GLY A 93 -3.19 1.84 -0.90
CA GLY A 93 -3.39 3.29 -0.94
C GLY A 93 -4.37 3.79 0.13
N ASP A 94 -4.47 5.11 0.26
CA ASP A 94 -5.43 5.79 1.13
C ASP A 94 -6.88 5.39 0.87
N GLY A 95 -7.35 5.54 -0.36
CA GLY A 95 -8.71 5.21 -0.73
C GLY A 95 -9.04 3.72 -0.64
N ASP A 96 -8.04 2.85 -0.73
CA ASP A 96 -8.20 1.41 -0.56
C ASP A 96 -8.46 1.05 0.91
N LEU A 97 -7.57 1.47 1.81
CA LEU A 97 -7.60 1.10 3.23
C LEU A 97 -8.56 1.98 4.04
N ALA A 98 -8.54 3.30 3.82
CA ALA A 98 -9.27 4.28 4.63
C ALA A 98 -10.70 4.57 4.13
N SER A 99 -11.12 3.97 3.01
CA SER A 99 -12.50 4.07 2.49
C SER A 99 -13.16 2.69 2.49
N ILE A 100 -13.15 1.99 1.36
CA ILE A 100 -13.86 0.73 1.18
C ILE A 100 -13.30 -0.42 2.05
N GLY A 101 -12.01 -0.35 2.40
CA GLY A 101 -11.30 -1.34 3.23
C GLY A 101 -11.29 -1.06 4.73
N THR A 102 -11.94 0.00 5.22
CA THR A 102 -11.77 0.44 6.63
C THR A 102 -12.18 -0.63 7.64
N ALA A 103 -13.30 -1.31 7.41
CA ALA A 103 -13.71 -2.40 8.29
C ALA A 103 -12.69 -3.55 8.32
N GLU A 104 -12.08 -3.87 7.17
CA GLU A 104 -11.13 -4.98 7.05
C GLU A 104 -9.88 -4.73 7.88
N ILE A 105 -9.30 -3.53 7.77
CA ILE A 105 -8.09 -3.17 8.52
C ILE A 105 -8.37 -3.06 10.02
N VAL A 106 -9.50 -2.44 10.41
CA VAL A 106 -9.89 -2.31 11.82
C VAL A 106 -10.06 -3.68 12.47
N HIS A 107 -10.74 -4.60 11.79
CA HIS A 107 -10.94 -5.94 12.34
C HIS A 107 -9.68 -6.80 12.29
N ALA A 108 -8.81 -6.65 11.29
CA ALA A 108 -7.49 -7.30 11.29
C ALA A 108 -6.62 -6.82 12.47
N ALA A 109 -6.59 -5.52 12.73
CA ALA A 109 -5.89 -4.94 13.87
C ALA A 109 -6.49 -5.42 15.21
N ASN A 110 -7.82 -5.42 15.35
CA ASN A 110 -8.51 -5.88 16.55
C ASN A 110 -8.22 -7.36 16.87
N ARG A 111 -8.07 -8.21 15.84
CA ARG A 111 -7.70 -9.62 16.03
C ARG A 111 -6.22 -9.83 16.31
N GLY A 112 -5.39 -8.78 16.20
CA GLY A 112 -3.94 -8.90 16.34
C GLY A 112 -3.32 -9.77 15.26
N GLU A 113 -3.84 -9.71 14.02
CA GLU A 113 -3.27 -10.49 12.92
C GLU A 113 -1.79 -10.12 12.73
N ARG A 114 -0.93 -11.14 12.60
CA ARG A 114 0.53 -10.98 12.48
C ARG A 114 0.92 -10.56 11.05
N LEU A 115 0.50 -9.37 10.66
CA LEU A 115 0.66 -8.77 9.34
C LEU A 115 1.39 -7.43 9.46
N THR A 116 2.13 -7.06 8.41
CA THR A 116 2.60 -5.68 8.23
C THR A 116 1.71 -4.98 7.21
N VAL A 117 1.31 -3.74 7.47
CA VAL A 117 0.47 -2.96 6.54
C VAL A 117 1.22 -1.72 6.09
N ILE A 118 1.51 -1.64 4.80
CA ILE A 118 2.16 -0.50 4.18
C ILE A 118 1.06 0.39 3.59
N TYR A 119 0.76 1.46 4.33
CA TYR A 119 -0.28 2.42 4.00
C TYR A 119 0.31 3.64 3.28
N VAL A 120 0.07 3.72 1.96
CA VAL A 120 0.58 4.81 1.12
C VAL A 120 -0.48 5.90 1.01
N ASN A 121 -0.35 6.91 1.88
CA ASN A 121 -1.27 8.04 1.91
C ASN A 121 -0.82 9.18 0.99
N ASN A 122 -1.38 9.23 -0.22
CA ASN A 122 -1.17 10.31 -1.19
C ASN A 122 -2.37 11.28 -1.29
N ALA A 123 -3.34 11.14 -0.39
CA ALA A 123 -4.51 12.00 -0.25
C ALA A 123 -5.41 12.09 -1.50
N ILE A 124 -5.39 11.09 -2.39
CA ILE A 124 -6.14 11.10 -3.64
C ILE A 124 -6.30 9.70 -4.27
N TYR A 125 -7.44 9.45 -4.93
CA TYR A 125 -7.59 8.29 -5.81
C TYR A 125 -6.85 8.50 -7.15
N GLY A 126 -5.53 8.27 -7.15
CA GLY A 126 -4.67 8.55 -8.30
C GLY A 126 -5.01 7.75 -9.56
N MET A 127 -5.10 6.43 -9.45
CA MET A 127 -5.29 5.53 -10.60
C MET A 127 -6.59 5.77 -11.37
N THR A 128 -7.63 6.22 -10.68
CA THR A 128 -8.96 6.44 -11.27
C THR A 128 -9.14 7.85 -11.82
N GLY A 129 -8.11 8.70 -11.79
CA GLY A 129 -8.16 10.05 -12.38
C GLY A 129 -8.29 11.18 -11.36
N GLY A 130 -7.95 10.96 -10.09
CA GLY A 130 -7.75 12.02 -9.12
C GLY A 130 -9.01 12.45 -8.36
N GLN A 131 -9.85 11.49 -7.95
CA GLN A 131 -11.03 11.76 -7.11
C GLN A 131 -10.66 11.99 -5.64
N MET A 132 -11.55 12.65 -4.90
CA MET A 132 -11.44 12.83 -3.46
C MET A 132 -11.34 11.49 -2.74
N ALA A 133 -10.27 11.31 -1.97
CA ALA A 133 -10.04 10.21 -1.04
C ALA A 133 -10.41 10.61 0.41
N PRO A 134 -10.53 9.65 1.34
CA PRO A 134 -10.83 9.95 2.74
C PRO A 134 -9.84 10.95 3.36
N THR A 135 -8.56 10.83 3.02
CA THR A 135 -7.46 11.65 3.56
C THR A 135 -7.17 12.93 2.75
N THR A 136 -7.92 13.19 1.66
CA THR A 136 -7.87 14.45 0.92
C THR A 136 -8.06 15.64 1.85
N LEU A 137 -7.16 16.63 1.78
CA LEU A 137 -7.11 17.74 2.72
C LEU A 137 -8.32 18.67 2.59
N ALA A 138 -8.65 19.40 3.66
CA ALA A 138 -9.68 20.43 3.62
C ALA A 138 -9.36 21.49 2.54
N GLY A 139 -10.35 21.83 1.71
CA GLY A 139 -10.17 22.76 0.60
C GLY A 139 -9.39 22.21 -0.61
N GLN A 140 -8.83 21.00 -0.55
CA GLN A 140 -8.12 20.42 -1.69
C GLN A 140 -9.09 20.13 -2.84
N VAL A 141 -8.82 20.70 -4.01
CA VAL A 141 -9.59 20.49 -5.25
C VAL A 141 -9.22 19.13 -5.84
N THR A 142 -10.24 18.38 -6.25
CA THR A 142 -10.10 17.08 -6.91
C THR A 142 -11.10 16.96 -8.05
N ALA A 143 -11.02 15.90 -8.85
CA ALA A 143 -11.95 15.69 -9.97
C ALA A 143 -13.43 15.63 -9.54
N THR A 144 -13.71 15.15 -8.32
CA THR A 144 -15.07 15.05 -7.77
C THR A 144 -15.40 16.13 -6.74
N THR A 145 -14.42 16.94 -6.33
CA THR A 145 -14.62 18.12 -5.48
C THR A 145 -13.99 19.35 -6.15
N PRO A 146 -14.61 19.87 -7.23
CA PRO A 146 -14.06 20.98 -8.00
C PRO A 146 -13.96 22.29 -7.21
N LEU A 147 -14.75 22.43 -6.14
CA LEU A 147 -14.72 23.56 -5.21
C LEU A 147 -13.90 23.29 -3.95
N GLY A 148 -13.14 22.19 -3.92
CA GLY A 148 -12.40 21.74 -2.75
C GLY A 148 -13.22 20.84 -1.82
N ARG A 149 -12.53 20.08 -0.95
CA ARG A 149 -13.20 19.30 0.10
C ARG A 149 -13.88 20.24 1.11
N ASP A 150 -15.20 20.19 1.16
CA ASP A 150 -16.01 20.86 2.16
C ASP A 150 -16.15 19.99 3.42
N ILE A 151 -15.47 20.38 4.49
CA ILE A 151 -15.47 19.65 5.77
C ILE A 151 -16.84 19.65 6.46
N SER A 152 -17.72 20.61 6.16
CA SER A 152 -19.06 20.63 6.74
C SER A 152 -19.96 19.53 6.18
N LYS A 153 -19.62 19.01 4.99
CA LYS A 153 -20.35 17.95 4.29
C LYS A 153 -19.63 16.60 4.36
N ALA A 154 -18.33 16.59 4.07
CA ALA A 154 -17.52 15.37 3.99
C ALA A 154 -16.83 15.00 5.31
N GLY A 155 -16.95 15.84 6.34
CA GLY A 155 -16.19 15.71 7.58
C GLY A 155 -14.69 15.99 7.41
N HIS A 156 -13.97 15.98 8.54
CA HIS A 156 -12.52 16.12 8.52
C HIS A 156 -11.83 14.86 7.97
N PRO A 157 -10.68 15.01 7.29
CA PRO A 157 -9.87 13.86 6.91
C PRO A 157 -9.45 13.07 8.16
N PRO A 158 -9.61 11.73 8.16
CA PRO A 158 -9.23 10.90 9.29
C PRO A 158 -7.71 10.92 9.48
N ARG A 159 -7.26 10.85 10.74
CA ARG A 159 -5.85 10.65 11.09
C ARG A 159 -5.61 9.15 11.24
N MET A 160 -4.98 8.54 10.24
CA MET A 160 -4.56 7.14 10.22
C MET A 160 -3.05 7.05 10.06
#